data_AF-A0A351V6B7-F1
#
_entry.id   AF-A0A351V6B7-F1
#
_cell.length_a   1.000
_cell.length_b   1.000
_cell.length_c   1.000
_cell.angle_alpha   90.00
_cell.angle_beta   90.00
_cell.angle_gamma   90.00
#
_symmetry.space_group_name_H-M   'P 1'
#
loop_
_entity.id
_entity.type
_entity.pdbx_description
1 polymer ?
#
loop_
_entity_poly.entity_id
_entity_poly.type
_entity_poly.pdbx_seq_one_letter_code
_entity_poly.pdbx_strand_id
1 'polypeptide(L)' 'QLNKKLDVIKVKTFDENKSISRELMLIKVKYNRNNRRDIMENCDIMKAQIVDMSKNMMIIQICDVPERIQLFIKMLQS' A
#
# COMPACT_ATOMS: atom_id res chain seq x y z
N GLN A 1 22.84 18.40 -6.73
CA GLN A 1 23.13 18.58 -5.29
C GLN A 1 23.46 17.25 -4.60
N LEU A 2 22.76 16.12 -4.85
CA LEU A 2 23.10 14.82 -4.24
C LEU A 2 24.50 14.26 -4.61
N ASN A 3 24.88 14.29 -5.89
CA ASN A 3 26.20 13.79 -6.36
C ASN A 3 27.41 14.57 -5.78
N LYS A 4 27.17 15.66 -5.05
CA LYS A 4 28.22 16.46 -4.42
C LYS A 4 28.50 16.04 -2.98
N LYS A 5 27.74 15.09 -2.42
CA LYS A 5 27.97 14.53 -1.09
C LYS A 5 28.99 13.40 -1.17
N LEU A 6 30.00 13.43 -0.30
CA LEU A 6 31.05 12.39 -0.22
C LEU A 6 30.47 10.98 -0.02
N ASP A 7 29.38 10.86 0.72
CA ASP A 7 28.74 9.57 1.04
C ASP A 7 27.91 8.97 -0.11
N VAL A 8 27.76 9.69 -1.23
CA VAL A 8 26.95 9.25 -2.37
C VAL A 8 27.86 8.62 -3.43
N ILE A 9 27.87 7.28 -3.50
CA ILE A 9 28.68 6.53 -4.47
C ILE A 9 28.13 6.68 -5.90
N LYS A 10 26.81 6.58 -6.07
CA LYS A 10 26.15 6.67 -7.38
C LYS A 10 24.68 7.00 -7.24
N VAL A 11 24.21 7.93 -8.07
CA VAL A 11 22.78 8.20 -8.25
C VAL A 11 22.36 7.71 -9.62
N LYS A 12 21.24 7.00 -9.68
CA LYS A 12 20.62 6.58 -10.93
C LYS A 12 19.15 6.92 -10.89
N THR A 13 18.66 7.55 -11.94
CA THR A 13 17.23 7.74 -12.17
C THR A 13 16.69 6.52 -12.89
N PHE A 14 15.59 5.96 -12.38
CA PHE A 14 14.87 4.89 -13.05
C PHE A 14 13.70 5.49 -13.81
N ASP A 15 13.53 5.05 -15.06
CA ASP A 15 12.38 5.39 -15.90
C ASP A 15 11.22 4.45 -15.51
N GLU A 16 10.05 5.02 -15.22
CA GLU A 16 8.86 4.29 -14.80
C GLU A 16 8.46 3.21 -15.82
N ASN A 17 8.63 3.45 -17.12
CA ASN A 17 8.27 2.49 -18.17
C ASN A 17 9.30 1.36 -18.35
N LYS A 18 10.49 1.51 -17.78
CA LYS A 18 11.62 0.56 -17.92
C LYS A 18 12.06 -0.03 -16.59
N SER A 19 11.28 0.18 -15.54
CA SER A 19 11.55 -0.33 -14.20
C SER A 19 10.31 -0.95 -13.59
N ILE A 20 10.52 -1.85 -12.64
CA ILE A 20 9.44 -2.42 -11.84
C ILE A 20 9.60 -1.83 -10.45
N SER A 21 8.60 -1.07 -10.03
CA SER A 21 8.49 -0.52 -8.67
C SER A 21 7.42 -1.28 -7.90
N ARG A 22 7.74 -1.61 -6.65
CA ARG A 22 6.80 -2.23 -5.70
C ARG A 22 6.85 -1.46 -4.40
N GLU A 23 5.70 -1.25 -3.81
CA GLU A 23 5.53 -0.61 -2.52
C GLU A 23 4.80 -1.55 -1.57
N LEU A 24 5.32 -1.67 -0.35
CA LEU A 24 4.67 -2.35 0.75
C LEU A 24 3.95 -1.31 1.61
N MET A 25 2.64 -1.49 1.79
CA MET A 25 1.82 -0.66 2.66
C MET A 25 1.21 -1.50 3.78
N LEU A 26 1.28 -0.96 5.00
CA LEU A 26 0.51 -1.39 6.16
C LEU A 26 -0.46 -0.27 6.53
N ILE A 27 -1.75 -0.56 6.53
CA ILE A 27 -2.80 0.42 6.84
C ILE A 27 -3.69 -0.10 7.97
N LYS A 28 -3.89 0.74 8.99
CA LYS A 28 -4.88 0.49 10.05
C LYS A 28 -6.17 1.21 9.68
N VAL A 29 -7.25 0.44 9.57
CA VAL A 29 -8.59 0.93 9.19
C VAL A 29 -9.56 0.70 10.33
N LYS A 30 -10.33 1.73 10.69
CA LYS A 30 -11.45 1.60 11.62
C LYS A 30 -12.68 1.08 10.86
N TYR A 31 -13.38 0.11 11.43
CA TYR A 31 -14.57 -0.48 10.80
C TYR A 31 -15.69 -0.74 11.83
N ASN A 32 -16.89 -0.96 11.33
CA ASN A 32 -18.08 -1.37 12.06
C ASN A 32 -18.73 -2.59 11.38
N ARG A 33 -19.86 -3.08 11.90
CA ARG A 33 -20.51 -4.29 11.34
C ARG A 33 -20.98 -4.11 9.90
N ASN A 34 -21.30 -2.89 9.48
CA ASN A 34 -21.89 -2.61 8.18
C ASN A 34 -20.82 -2.63 7.08
N ASN A 35 -19.65 -2.02 7.33
CA ASN A 35 -18.58 -1.92 6.32
C ASN A 35 -17.50 -3.00 6.43
N ARG A 36 -17.53 -3.85 7.47
CA ARG A 36 -16.53 -4.93 7.65
C ARG A 36 -16.47 -5.84 6.42
N ARG A 37 -17.62 -6.22 5.87
CA ARG A 37 -17.70 -7.16 4.75
C ARG A 37 -17.10 -6.52 3.49
N ASP A 38 -17.49 -5.30 3.19
CA ASP A 38 -17.00 -4.53 2.04
C ASP A 38 -15.47 -4.36 2.09
N ILE A 39 -14.92 -4.06 3.28
CA ILE A 39 -13.46 -3.97 3.47
C ILE A 39 -12.78 -5.31 3.19
N MET A 40 -13.36 -6.42 3.67
CA MET A 40 -12.80 -7.76 3.44
C MET A 40 -12.87 -8.17 1.96
N GLU A 41 -13.96 -7.84 1.27
CA GLU A 41 -14.13 -8.08 -0.17
C GLU A 41 -13.11 -7.24 -0.98
N ASN A 42 -12.91 -5.97 -0.62
CA ASN A 42 -11.87 -5.11 -1.22
C ASN A 42 -10.46 -5.68 -1.00
N CYS A 43 -10.18 -6.25 0.17
CA CYS A 43 -8.91 -6.93 0.44
C CYS A 43 -8.72 -8.14 -0.48
N ASP A 44 -9.76 -8.96 -0.65
CA ASP A 44 -9.70 -10.16 -1.51
C ASP A 44 -9.46 -9.79 -2.99
N ILE A 45 -10.20 -8.81 -3.51
CA ILE A 45 -10.04 -8.29 -4.88
C ILE A 45 -8.61 -7.79 -5.13
N MET A 46 -8.02 -7.10 -4.15
CA MET A 46 -6.68 -6.52 -4.26
C MET A 46 -5.58 -7.48 -3.80
N LYS A 47 -5.92 -8.71 -3.41
CA LYS A 47 -4.99 -9.69 -2.82
C LYS A 47 -4.21 -9.13 -1.63
N ALA A 48 -4.83 -8.25 -0.86
CA ALA A 48 -4.30 -7.70 0.37
C ALA A 48 -4.52 -8.69 1.53
N GLN A 49 -3.57 -8.74 2.46
CA GLN A 49 -3.61 -9.63 3.61
C GLN A 49 -4.05 -8.85 4.86
N ILE A 50 -5.05 -9.37 5.57
CA ILE A 50 -5.39 -8.87 6.90
C ILE A 50 -4.41 -9.49 7.90
N VAL A 51 -3.58 -8.66 8.53
CA VAL A 51 -2.52 -9.12 9.46
C VAL A 51 -2.91 -9.03 10.92
N ASP A 52 -3.87 -8.17 11.27
CA ASP A 52 -4.42 -8.05 12.62
C ASP A 52 -5.88 -7.59 12.57
N MET A 53 -6.69 -8.02 13.52
CA MET A 53 -8.10 -7.67 13.62
C MET A 53 -8.59 -7.60 15.08
N SER A 54 -9.26 -6.50 15.41
CA SER A 54 -9.91 -6.26 16.69
C SER A 54 -11.41 -5.99 16.50
N LYS A 55 -12.15 -5.60 17.55
CA LYS A 55 -13.61 -5.37 17.42
C LYS A 55 -13.99 -4.24 16.45
N ASN A 56 -13.13 -3.24 16.29
CA ASN A 56 -13.42 -2.02 15.55
C ASN A 56 -12.25 -1.52 14.68
N MET A 57 -11.16 -2.28 14.59
CA MET A 57 -9.99 -1.94 13.78
C MET A 57 -9.40 -3.17 13.12
N MET A 58 -8.89 -3.00 11.90
CA MET A 58 -8.19 -4.00 11.10
C MET A 58 -6.83 -3.42 10.68
N ILE A 59 -5.79 -4.24 10.66
CA ILE A 59 -4.53 -3.89 10.01
C ILE A 59 -4.42 -4.74 8.74
N ILE A 60 -4.22 -4.07 7.62
CA ILE A 60 -4.15 -4.66 6.29
C ILE A 60 -2.78 -4.40 5.70
N GLN A 61 -2.17 -5.42 5.11
CA GLN A 61 -0.91 -5.39 4.40
C GLN A 61 -1.15 -5.62 2.90
N ILE A 62 -0.53 -4.82 2.05
CA ILE A 62 -0.53 -5.02 0.59
C ILE A 62 0.84 -4.67 0.02
N CYS A 63 1.30 -5.43 -0.97
CA CYS A 63 2.53 -5.15 -1.70
C CYS A 63 2.24 -5.18 -3.20
N ASP A 64 2.28 -4.03 -3.86
CA ASP A 64 1.93 -3.91 -5.28
C ASP A 64 2.62 -2.71 -5.95
N VAL A 65 2.33 -2.43 -7.23
CA VAL A 65 2.79 -1.20 -7.89
C VAL A 65 2.14 0.04 -7.24
N PRO A 66 2.82 1.20 -7.22
CA PRO A 66 2.33 2.42 -6.57
C PRO A 66 0.90 2.81 -6.97
N GLU A 67 0.54 2.64 -8.24
CA GLU A 67 -0.80 2.98 -8.76
C GLU A 67 -1.89 2.10 -8.13
N ARG A 68 -1.59 0.82 -7.90
CA ARG A 68 -2.51 -0.14 -7.27
C ARG A 68 -2.62 0.10 -5.76
N ILE A 69 -1.53 0.49 -5.11
CA ILE A 69 -1.56 0.94 -3.70
C ILE A 69 -2.46 2.16 -3.56
N GLN A 70 -2.30 3.16 -4.43
CA GLN A 70 -3.12 4.37 -4.42
C GLN A 70 -4.60 4.09 -4.72
N LEU A 71 -4.89 3.14 -5.62
CA LEU A 71 -6.25 2.66 -5.87
C LEU A 71 -6.85 2.00 -4.62
N PHE A 72 -6.10 1.15 -3.93
CA PHE A 72 -6.57 0.49 -2.72
C PHE A 72 -6.92 1.49 -1.61
N ILE A 73 -6.10 2.54 -1.43
CA ILE A 73 -6.41 3.63 -0.48
C ILE A 73 -7.75 4.30 -0.83
N LYS A 74 -8.00 4.58 -2.12
CA LYS A 74 -9.26 5.21 -2.56
C LYS A 74 -10.47 4.29 -2.32
N MET A 75 -10.32 2.98 -2.55
CA MET A 75 -11.38 1.99 -2.28
C MET A 75 -11.75 1.89 -0.80
N LEU A 76 -10.82 2.17 0.10
CA LEU A 76 -11.06 2.17 1.55
C LEU A 76 -11.62 3.50 2.08
N GLN A 77 -11.57 4.57 1.29
CA GLN A 77 -12.08 5.90 1.66
C GLN A 77 -13.53 6.15 1.25
N SER A 78 -14.07 5.34 0.32
CA SER A 78 -15.48 5.36 -0.08
C SER A 78 -16.38 4.67 0.94
#